data_AF-A0A1I0C956-F1
#
_entry.id   AF-A0A1I0C956-F1
#
_cell.length_a   1.000
_cell.length_b   1.000
_cell.length_c   1.000
_cell.angle_alpha   90.00
_cell.angle_beta   90.00
_cell.angle_gamma   90.00
#
_symmetry.space_group_name_H-M   'P 1'
#
loop_
_entity.id
_entity.type
_entity.pdbx_description
1 polymer ?
#
loop_
_entity_poly.entity_id
_entity_poly.type
_entity_poly.pdbx_seq_one_letter_code
_entity_poly.pdbx_strand_id
1 'polypeptide(L)'
;MAAVPLSTVSTLSTGRGAPVVRTLVRPAAPPLLTVREVAAELAVCRATVYAPLERGELERVWVGGSIRIPVASLEALLARGRR
;
A
#
# COMPACT_ATOMS: atom_id res chain seq x y z
N MET A 1 -0.31 -48.10 -21.29
CA MET A 1 -1.27 -47.05 -20.85
C MET A 1 -1.23 -47.05 -19.34
N ALA A 2 -0.80 -45.93 -18.74
CA ALA A 2 -0.16 -45.85 -17.43
C ALA A 2 -1.11 -46.01 -16.23
N ALA A 3 -0.59 -46.58 -15.14
CA ALA A 3 -1.21 -46.69 -13.83
C ALA A 3 -1.08 -45.39 -13.02
N VAL A 4 -2.10 -45.02 -12.23
CA VAL A 4 -2.01 -44.19 -11.00
C VAL A 4 -3.36 -44.22 -10.23
N PRO A 5 -3.36 -43.96 -8.90
CA PRO A 5 -3.98 -44.86 -7.92
C PRO A 5 -5.36 -44.48 -7.36
N LEU A 6 -5.98 -45.48 -6.72
CA LEU A 6 -7.07 -45.39 -5.75
C LEU A 6 -6.74 -44.37 -4.65
N SER A 7 -7.46 -43.26 -4.61
CA SER A 7 -7.48 -42.37 -3.45
C SER A 7 -8.74 -42.64 -2.64
N THR A 8 -8.56 -43.41 -1.57
CA THR A 8 -9.53 -43.62 -0.49
C THR A 8 -9.97 -42.28 0.07
N VAL A 9 -11.22 -41.90 -0.17
CA VAL A 9 -11.83 -40.75 0.49
C VAL A 9 -12.09 -41.12 1.96
N SER A 10 -11.21 -40.66 2.86
CA SER A 10 -11.45 -40.74 4.29
C SER A 10 -12.40 -39.62 4.69
N THR A 11 -13.67 -39.97 4.90
CA THR A 11 -14.64 -39.18 5.63
C THR A 11 -14.28 -39.15 7.10
N LEU A 12 -13.71 -38.04 7.56
CA LEU A 12 -13.69 -37.72 8.98
C LEU A 12 -14.54 -36.48 9.22
N SER A 13 -15.73 -36.78 9.76
CA SER A 13 -16.60 -35.83 10.43
C SER A 13 -15.88 -35.29 11.66
N THR A 14 -15.52 -34.01 11.62
CA THR A 14 -15.17 -33.23 12.82
C THR A 14 -16.11 -32.04 12.87
N GLY A 15 -16.86 -31.97 13.97
CA GLY A 15 -17.97 -31.05 14.17
C GLY A 15 -17.57 -29.59 14.30
N ARG A 16 -18.59 -28.73 14.13
CA ARG A 16 -18.58 -27.26 14.25
C ARG A 16 -17.67 -26.57 13.24
N GLY A 17 -18.24 -26.26 12.07
CA GLY A 17 -17.68 -25.27 11.16
C GLY A 17 -17.66 -23.90 11.81
N ALA A 18 -16.49 -23.48 12.30
CA ALA A 18 -16.20 -22.08 12.50
C ALA A 18 -16.31 -21.37 11.14
N PRO A 19 -16.95 -20.20 11.03
CA PRO A 19 -16.94 -19.45 9.78
C PRO A 19 -15.47 -19.14 9.49
N VAL A 20 -14.95 -19.69 8.39
CA VAL A 20 -13.66 -19.29 7.84
C VAL A 20 -13.87 -17.86 7.37
N VAL A 21 -13.62 -16.90 8.26
CA VAL A 21 -13.69 -15.48 7.95
C VAL A 21 -12.56 -15.25 6.96
N ARG A 22 -12.90 -15.33 5.68
CA ARG A 22 -12.06 -14.82 4.61
C ARG A 22 -12.00 -13.32 4.87
N THR A 23 -11.00 -12.90 5.63
CA THR A 23 -10.65 -11.49 5.79
C THR A 23 -10.35 -11.00 4.39
N LEU A 24 -11.36 -10.43 3.76
CA LEU A 24 -11.18 -9.59 2.60
C LEU A 24 -10.34 -8.44 3.13
N VAL A 25 -9.02 -8.50 2.90
CA VAL A 25 -8.17 -7.35 3.08
C VAL A 25 -8.71 -6.32 2.10
N ARG A 26 -9.59 -5.44 2.60
CA ARG A 26 -9.98 -4.26 1.84
C ARG A 26 -8.65 -3.56 1.56
N PRO A 27 -8.27 -3.31 0.31
CA PRO A 27 -7.06 -2.56 0.04
C PRO A 27 -7.21 -1.26 0.82
N ALA A 28 -6.42 -1.12 1.89
CA ALA A 28 -6.37 0.11 2.63
C ALA A 28 -6.03 1.17 1.58
N ALA A 29 -6.79 2.28 1.59
CA ALA A 29 -6.49 3.38 0.69
C ALA A 29 -4.98 3.67 0.80
N PRO A 30 -4.27 3.87 -0.32
CA PRO A 30 -2.83 4.05 -0.28
C PRO A 30 -2.50 5.15 0.73
N PRO A 31 -1.49 4.94 1.59
CA PRO A 31 -1.19 5.89 2.66
C PRO A 31 -0.92 7.27 2.05
N LEU A 32 -1.62 8.26 2.59
CA LEU A 32 -1.55 9.65 2.16
C LEU A 32 -0.83 10.44 3.26
N LEU A 33 0.30 11.03 2.89
CA LEU A 33 1.10 11.87 3.77
C LEU A 33 0.70 13.34 3.62
N THR A 34 0.79 14.08 4.72
CA THR A 34 0.76 15.54 4.72
C THR A 34 2.14 16.09 4.34
N VAL A 35 2.18 17.37 3.94
CA VAL A 35 3.45 18.08 3.69
C VAL A 35 4.40 18.00 4.89
N ARG A 36 3.86 18.00 6.12
CA ARG A 36 4.67 17.90 7.34
C ARG A 36 5.31 16.53 7.50
N GLU A 37 4.57 15.47 7.21
CA GLU A 37 5.09 14.09 7.26
C GLU A 37 6.13 13.87 6.18
N VAL A 38 5.87 14.30 4.94
CA VAL A 38 6.87 14.23 3.86
C VAL A 38 8.16 14.97 4.21
N ALA A 39 8.06 16.15 4.82
CA ALA A 39 9.22 16.90 5.27
C ALA A 39 10.03 16.13 6.33
N ALA A 40 9.35 15.43 7.25
CA ALA A 40 10.00 14.60 8.25
C ALA A 40 10.68 13.38 7.63
N GLU A 41 10.02 12.69 6.70
CA GLU A 41 10.57 11.52 5.99
C GLU A 41 11.82 11.89 5.17
N LEU A 42 11.80 13.05 4.52
CA LEU A 42 12.94 13.56 3.74
C LEU A 42 14.01 14.25 4.60
N ALA A 43 13.77 14.46 5.89
CA ALA A 43 14.61 15.26 6.79
C ALA A 43 14.89 16.69 6.27
N VAL A 44 13.90 17.32 5.63
CA VAL A 44 14.00 18.69 5.07
C VAL A 44 13.00 19.65 5.70
N CYS A 45 13.15 20.94 5.42
CA CYS A 45 12.15 21.93 5.81
C CYS A 45 10.91 21.85 4.88
N ARG A 46 9.75 22.27 5.39
CA ARG A 46 8.47 22.25 4.63
C ARG A 46 8.56 23.05 3.33
N ALA A 47 9.33 24.15 3.33
CA ALA A 47 9.56 24.96 2.13
C ALA A 47 10.21 24.16 1.00
N THR A 48 11.17 23.29 1.33
CA THR A 48 11.83 22.41 0.35
C THR A 48 10.86 21.40 -0.25
N VAL A 49 9.79 20.98 0.45
CA VAL A 49 8.77 20.08 -0.08
C VAL A 49 7.88 20.77 -1.12
N TYR A 50 7.70 22.08 -1.04
CA TYR A 50 6.93 22.82 -2.05
C TYR A 50 7.63 22.87 -3.41
N ALA A 51 8.96 22.95 -3.45
CA ALA A 51 9.70 22.97 -4.71
C ALA A 51 9.40 21.76 -5.65
N PRO A 52 9.50 20.48 -5.20
CA PRO A 52 9.14 19.33 -6.03
C PRO A 52 7.63 19.23 -6.28
N LEU A 53 6.77 19.74 -5.39
CA LEU A 53 5.32 19.83 -5.63
C LEU A 53 4.97 20.82 -6.75
N GLU A 54 5.64 21.97 -6.80
CA GLU A 54 5.47 23.00 -7.83
C GLU A 54 6.07 22.55 -9.17
N ARG A 55 7.18 21.81 -9.13
CA ARG A 55 7.79 21.19 -10.32
C ARG A 55 6.99 20.00 -10.86
N GLY A 56 6.01 19.50 -10.11
CA GLY A 56 5.22 18.31 -10.49
C GLY A 56 5.98 16.99 -10.34
N GLU A 57 7.07 16.98 -9.57
CA GLU A 57 7.84 15.77 -9.26
C GLU A 57 7.19 14.94 -8.13
N LEU A 58 6.36 15.59 -7.31
CA LEU A 58 5.50 14.93 -6.33
C LEU A 58 4.02 15.11 -6.71
N GLU A 59 3.30 14.00 -6.76
CA GLU A 59 1.85 14.00 -6.95
C GLU A 59 1.16 14.56 -5.71
N ARG A 60 0.10 15.35 -5.93
CA ARG A 60 -0.72 15.92 -4.86
C ARG A 60 -2.20 15.66 -5.13
N VAL A 61 -2.90 15.28 -4.07
CA VAL A 61 -4.34 15.10 -4.05
C VAL A 61 -4.92 16.03 -2.99
N TRP A 62 -6.01 16.71 -3.33
CA TRP A 62 -6.74 17.53 -2.36
C TRP A 62 -7.76 16.67 -1.64
N VAL A 63 -7.61 16.52 -0.32
CA VAL A 63 -8.56 15.79 0.53
C VAL A 63 -9.06 16.74 1.61
N GLY A 64 -10.34 17.09 1.55
CA GLY A 64 -10.97 18.00 2.52
C GLY A 64 -10.29 19.38 2.59
N GLY A 65 -9.81 19.92 1.45
CA GLY A 65 -9.13 21.22 1.38
C GLY A 65 -7.67 21.21 1.84
N SER A 66 -7.13 20.04 2.22
CA SER A 66 -5.71 19.88 2.58
C SER A 66 -4.97 19.08 1.51
N ILE A 67 -3.72 19.48 1.24
CA ILE A 67 -2.82 18.75 0.34
C ILE A 67 -2.43 17.43 1.00
N ARG A 68 -2.60 16.34 0.25
CA ARG A 68 -2.14 15.00 0.56
C ARG A 68 -1.23 14.50 -0.54
N ILE A 69 -0.17 13.80 -0.15
CA ILE A 69 0.87 13.29 -1.03
C ILE A 69 0.83 11.77 -0.91
N PRO A 70 0.58 11.03 -2.01
CA PRO A 70 0.66 9.58 -1.98
C PRO A 70 2.06 9.11 -1.63
N VAL A 71 2.19 8.15 -0.69
CA VAL A 71 3.51 7.55 -0.36
C VAL A 71 4.19 7.00 -1.62
N ALA A 72 3.43 6.40 -2.54
CA ALA A 72 3.99 5.87 -3.79
C ALA A 72 4.71 6.95 -4.63
N SER A 73 4.22 8.19 -4.60
CA SER A 73 4.88 9.30 -5.30
C SER A 73 6.16 9.74 -4.59
N LEU A 74 6.17 9.76 -3.25
CA LEU A 74 7.38 10.01 -2.47
C LEU A 74 8.45 8.94 -2.73
N GLU A 75 8.07 7.67 -2.74
CA GLU A 75 8.98 6.55 -3.06
C GLU A 75 9.54 6.67 -4.48
N ALA A 76 8.73 7.05 -5.46
CA ALA A 76 9.19 7.27 -6.83
C ALA A 76 10.20 8.42 -6.93
N LEU A 77 10.00 9.50 -6.18
CA LEU A 77 10.94 10.62 -6.08
C LEU A 77 12.28 10.14 -5.48
N LEU A 78 12.24 9.40 -4.37
CA LEU A 78 13.42 8.85 -3.71
C LEU A 78 14.19 7.88 -4.62
N ALA A 79 13.48 7.03 -5.36
CA ALA A 79 14.08 6.13 -6.33
C ALA A 79 14.79 6.87 -7.48
N ARG A 80 14.28 8.05 -7.87
CA ARG A 80 14.88 8.88 -8.93
C ARG A 80 16.09 9.69 -8.45
N GLY A 81 16.09 10.15 -7.20
CA GLY A 81 17.14 11.00 -6.62
C GLY A 81 18.38 10.26 -6.10
N ARG A 82 18.34 8.93 -5.97
CA ARG A 82 19.50 8.10 -5.55
C ARG A 82 20.45 7.71 -6.70
N ARG A 83 20.46 8.45 -7.81
CA ARG A 83 21.28 8.15 -9.00
C ARG A 83 22.34 9.20 -9.26
#